data_AF-A0AAV5BE47-F1
#
_entry.id   AF-A0AAV5BE47-F1
#
_cell.length_a   1.000
_cell.length_b   1.000
_cell.length_c   1.000
_cell.angle_alpha   90.00
_cell.angle_beta   90.00
_cell.angle_gamma   90.00
#
_symmetry.space_group_name_H-M   'P 1'
#
loop_
_entity.id
_entity.type
_entity.pdbx_description
1 polymer ?
#
loop_
_entity_poly.entity_id
_entity_poly.type
_entity_poly.pdbx_seq_one_letter_code
_entity_poly.pdbx_strand_id
1 'polypeptide(L)'
;METTVKLQVNIDTLFDVMERSLLQEANSALKKKITAQEIGKGLTYTKKSQNRNVKVKVTGWKKPELYEAEFLSDQDSIQVAYLLKPVSDQETEVTYREVYRKKGKEKATFATRLVEKKAVKQAQRMLKAVEKAIMENQ
;
A
#
# COMPACT_ATOMS: atom_id res chain seq x y z
N MET A 1 -13.56 -0.80 -0.03
CA MET A 1 -13.78 0.01 -1.24
C MET A 1 -12.62 -0.15 -2.23
N GLU A 2 -12.83 0.13 -3.51
CA GLU A 2 -11.82 -0.01 -4.58
C GLU A 2 -11.85 1.21 -5.52
N THR A 3 -10.72 1.50 -6.15
CA THR A 3 -10.59 2.44 -7.27
C THR A 3 -9.48 2.02 -8.22
N THR A 4 -9.61 2.44 -9.48
CA THR A 4 -8.56 2.31 -10.49
C THR A 4 -8.08 3.68 -10.94
N VAL A 5 -6.79 3.84 -11.15
CA VAL A 5 -6.15 5.07 -11.62
C VAL A 5 -5.11 4.73 -12.68
N LYS A 6 -5.05 5.51 -13.75
CA LYS A 6 -3.98 5.44 -14.76
C LYS A 6 -2.90 6.46 -14.44
N LEU A 7 -1.65 6.02 -14.52
CA LEU A 7 -0.45 6.83 -14.26
C LEU A 7 0.48 6.78 -15.49
N GLN A 8 1.02 7.93 -15.89
CA GLN A 8 2.00 8.13 -16.97
C GLN A 8 3.42 7.76 -16.50
N VAL A 9 3.55 6.57 -15.91
CA VAL A 9 4.83 5.98 -15.51
C VAL A 9 4.84 4.50 -15.90
N ASN A 10 6.00 3.98 -16.29
CA ASN A 10 6.12 2.55 -16.55
C ASN A 10 6.00 1.73 -15.25
N ILE A 11 5.58 0.48 -15.40
CA ILE A 11 5.22 -0.37 -14.26
C ILE A 11 6.42 -0.66 -13.36
N ASP A 12 7.60 -0.88 -13.95
CA ASP A 12 8.81 -1.19 -13.20
C ASP A 12 9.30 -0.02 -12.36
N THR A 13 9.31 1.21 -12.91
CA THR A 13 9.73 2.41 -12.14
C THR A 13 8.76 2.67 -11.00
N LEU A 14 7.45 2.54 -11.26
CA LEU A 14 6.45 2.70 -10.22
C LEU A 14 6.63 1.67 -9.11
N PHE A 15 6.79 0.40 -9.47
CA PHE A 15 6.96 -0.67 -8.50
C PHE A 15 8.27 -0.55 -7.72
N ASP A 16 9.35 -0.10 -8.35
CA ASP A 16 10.62 0.21 -7.69
C ASP A 16 10.47 1.31 -6.62
N VAL A 17 9.70 2.36 -6.88
CA VAL A 17 9.41 3.40 -5.88
C VAL A 17 8.62 2.82 -4.71
N MET A 18 7.63 1.96 -4.98
CA MET A 18 6.87 1.27 -3.94
C MET A 18 7.76 0.35 -3.10
N GLU A 19 8.63 -0.43 -3.73
CA GLU A 19 9.59 -1.33 -3.09
C GLU A 19 10.57 -0.56 -2.21
N ARG A 20 11.16 0.53 -2.71
CA ARG A 20 12.07 1.39 -1.95
C ARG A 20 11.38 2.01 -0.72
N SER A 21 10.15 2.50 -0.90
CA SER A 21 9.36 3.07 0.19
C SER A 21 9.06 2.04 1.29
N LEU A 22 8.65 0.83 0.90
CA LEU A 22 8.39 -0.26 1.84
C LEU A 22 9.66 -0.72 2.57
N LEU A 23 10.77 -0.87 1.85
CA LEU A 23 12.07 -1.22 2.45
C LEU A 23 12.52 -0.16 3.45
N GLN A 24 12.38 1.13 3.11
CA GLN A 24 12.74 2.21 4.03
C GLN A 24 11.92 2.14 5.31
N GLU A 25 10.60 1.99 5.21
CA GLU A 25 9.72 1.86 6.38
C GLU A 25 10.09 0.64 7.24
N ALA A 26 10.23 -0.53 6.61
CA ALA A 26 10.55 -1.78 7.30
C ALA A 26 11.93 -1.73 7.98
N ASN A 27 12.93 -1.15 7.31
CA ASN A 27 14.27 -1.01 7.85
C ASN A 27 14.30 -0.09 9.07
N SER A 28 13.59 1.04 9.01
CA SER A 28 13.45 1.95 10.14
C SER A 28 12.72 1.29 11.32
N ALA A 29 11.66 0.51 11.06
CA ALA A 29 10.89 -0.16 12.11
C ALA A 29 11.68 -1.30 12.78
N LEU A 30 12.38 -2.12 11.97
CA LEU A 30 13.09 -3.30 12.46
C LEU A 30 14.53 -3.01 12.89
N LYS A 31 15.04 -1.80 12.61
CA LYS A 31 16.44 -1.41 12.83
C LYS A 31 17.44 -2.39 12.20
N LYS A 32 17.07 -3.00 11.07
CA LYS A 32 17.91 -3.91 10.27
C LYS A 32 17.73 -3.66 8.79
N LYS A 33 18.68 -4.10 7.98
CA LYS A 33 18.62 -4.01 6.52
C LYS A 33 17.87 -5.22 5.95
N ILE A 34 16.60 -5.02 5.65
CA ILE A 34 15.73 -5.95 4.92
C ILE A 34 16.02 -5.85 3.42
N THR A 35 15.86 -6.98 2.74
CA THR A 35 15.96 -7.09 1.29
C THR A 35 14.59 -7.32 0.62
N ALA A 36 14.49 -7.05 -0.68
CA ALA A 36 13.26 -7.32 -1.44
C ALA A 36 12.82 -8.80 -1.37
N GLN A 37 13.78 -9.72 -1.28
CA GLN A 37 13.49 -11.15 -1.14
C GLN A 37 12.79 -11.48 0.18
N GLU A 38 13.10 -10.77 1.26
CA GLU A 38 12.43 -10.95 2.55
C GLU A 38 10.99 -10.41 2.55
N ILE A 39 10.70 -9.38 1.74
CA ILE A 39 9.33 -8.89 1.53
C ILE A 39 8.45 -10.03 0.98
N GLY A 40 8.94 -10.71 -0.07
CA GLY A 40 8.26 -11.83 -0.71
C GLY A 40 8.01 -13.07 0.17
N LYS A 41 8.68 -13.18 1.31
CA LYS A 41 8.53 -14.31 2.25
C LYS A 41 7.48 -14.06 3.35
N GLY A 42 6.72 -12.97 3.28
CA GLY A 42 5.71 -12.61 4.29
C GLY A 42 6.26 -11.74 5.42
N LEU A 43 6.95 -10.66 5.04
CA LEU A 43 7.54 -9.70 5.98
C LEU A 43 6.51 -9.18 6.98
N THR A 44 6.86 -9.18 8.27
CA THR A 44 6.04 -8.67 9.35
C THR A 44 6.87 -7.76 10.26
N TYR A 45 6.33 -6.59 10.60
CA TYR A 45 6.97 -5.64 11.52
C TYR A 45 5.92 -4.84 12.29
N THR A 46 6.33 -4.20 13.38
CA THR A 46 5.46 -3.29 14.14
C THR A 46 5.99 -1.88 14.00
N LYS A 47 5.12 -0.95 13.60
CA LYS A 47 5.43 0.48 13.59
C LYS A 47 4.59 1.22 14.63
N LYS A 48 5.17 2.28 15.18
CA LYS A 48 4.42 3.23 16.01
C LYS A 48 3.80 4.27 15.08
N SER A 49 2.48 4.32 15.04
CA SER A 49 1.73 5.35 14.32
C SER A 49 0.95 6.17 15.33
N GLN A 50 1.33 7.45 15.47
CA GLN A 50 0.86 8.32 16.55
C GLN A 50 1.11 7.65 17.93
N ASN A 51 0.04 7.34 18.66
CA ASN A 51 0.09 6.69 19.96
C ASN A 51 -0.30 5.20 19.92
N ARG A 52 -0.30 4.58 18.73
CA ARG A 52 -0.71 3.19 18.54
C ARG A 52 0.42 2.34 17.98
N ASN A 53 0.46 1.10 18.42
CA ASN A 53 1.28 0.06 17.80
C ASN A 53 0.47 -0.58 16.67
N VAL A 54 0.99 -0.48 15.45
CA VAL A 54 0.38 -1.07 14.26
C VAL A 54 1.29 -2.18 13.76
N LYS A 55 0.81 -3.41 13.79
CA LYS A 55 1.49 -4.56 13.18
C LYS A 55 1.19 -4.56 11.69
N VAL A 56 2.22 -4.42 10.88
CA VAL A 56 2.18 -4.51 9.42
C VAL A 56 2.58 -5.92 9.02
N LYS A 57 1.81 -6.53 8.13
CA LYS A 57 2.13 -7.81 7.49
C LYS A 57 2.01 -7.64 5.99
N VAL A 58 3.07 -7.94 5.26
CA VAL A 58 2.99 -8.08 3.80
C VAL A 58 2.40 -9.45 3.51
N THR A 59 1.21 -9.48 2.92
CA THR A 59 0.45 -10.71 2.64
C THR A 59 0.58 -11.15 1.18
N GLY A 60 0.99 -10.25 0.29
CA GLY A 60 1.22 -10.52 -1.12
C GLY A 60 2.31 -9.62 -1.68
N TRP A 61 3.26 -10.21 -2.42
CA TRP A 61 4.32 -9.49 -3.10
C TRP A 61 4.73 -10.24 -4.37
N LYS A 62 4.37 -9.69 -5.53
CA LYS A 62 4.74 -10.24 -6.84
C LYS A 62 5.15 -9.10 -7.74
N LYS A 63 6.46 -8.87 -7.88
CA LYS A 63 6.99 -7.79 -8.72
C LYS A 63 6.74 -8.07 -10.20
N PRO A 64 6.31 -7.09 -11.01
CA PRO A 64 5.90 -5.71 -10.66
C PRO A 64 4.37 -5.53 -10.51
N GLU A 65 3.61 -6.61 -10.28
CA GLU A 65 2.16 -6.68 -10.47
C GLU A 65 1.33 -6.52 -9.19
N LEU A 66 1.86 -6.91 -8.02
CA LEU A 66 1.06 -7.05 -6.81
C LEU A 66 1.82 -6.66 -5.54
N TYR A 67 1.15 -5.84 -4.72
CA TYR A 67 1.49 -5.61 -3.32
C TYR A 67 0.23 -5.64 -2.46
N GLU A 68 0.20 -6.51 -1.45
CA GLU A 68 -0.86 -6.59 -0.46
C GLU A 68 -0.28 -6.53 0.95
N ALA A 69 -0.97 -5.79 1.82
CA ALA A 69 -0.58 -5.69 3.22
C ALA A 69 -1.80 -5.60 4.14
N GLU A 70 -1.59 -6.09 5.35
CA GLU A 70 -2.52 -6.00 6.45
C GLU A 70 -1.91 -5.16 7.58
N PHE A 71 -2.65 -4.16 8.05
CA PHE A 71 -2.32 -3.32 9.19
C PHE A 71 -3.27 -3.66 10.33
N LEU A 72 -2.72 -4.15 11.44
CA LEU A 72 -3.47 -4.57 12.61
C LEU A 72 -3.16 -3.65 13.78
N SER A 73 -4.19 -3.06 14.36
CA SER A 73 -4.11 -2.33 15.63
C SER A 73 -4.94 -3.05 16.71
N ASP A 74 -4.92 -2.48 17.91
CA ASP A 74 -5.78 -2.91 19.02
C ASP A 74 -7.28 -2.68 18.73
N GLN A 75 -7.61 -1.73 17.86
CA GLN A 75 -8.97 -1.26 17.60
C GLN A 75 -9.54 -1.69 16.24
N ASP A 76 -8.69 -1.94 15.25
CA ASP A 76 -9.09 -2.19 13.87
C ASP A 76 -8.05 -2.94 13.05
N SER A 77 -8.49 -3.39 11.87
CA SER A 77 -7.65 -3.97 10.84
C SER A 77 -7.93 -3.32 9.50
N ILE A 78 -6.87 -3.00 8.76
CA ILE A 78 -6.94 -2.47 7.40
C ILE A 78 -6.21 -3.43 6.48
N GLN A 79 -6.88 -3.89 5.42
CA GLN A 79 -6.27 -4.67 4.36
C GLN A 79 -6.20 -3.82 3.11
N VAL A 80 -5.02 -3.67 2.54
CA VAL A 80 -4.80 -2.94 1.29
C VAL A 80 -4.25 -3.88 0.22
N ALA A 81 -4.65 -3.64 -1.02
CA ALA A 81 -4.10 -4.30 -2.20
C ALA A 81 -3.85 -3.26 -3.29
N TYR A 82 -2.68 -3.35 -3.92
CA TYR A 82 -2.29 -2.62 -5.11
C TYR A 82 -2.05 -3.65 -6.21
N LEU A 83 -2.88 -3.62 -7.25
CA LEU A 83 -2.72 -4.42 -8.46
C LEU A 83 -2.28 -3.49 -9.58
N LEU A 84 -1.11 -3.74 -10.14
CA LEU A 84 -0.53 -2.96 -11.21
C LEU A 84 -0.64 -3.74 -12.53
N LYS A 85 -1.04 -3.06 -13.59
CA LYS A 85 -1.07 -3.62 -14.95
C LYS A 85 -0.43 -2.63 -15.92
N PRO A 86 0.47 -3.07 -16.80
CA PRO A 86 0.97 -2.22 -17.86
C PRO A 86 -0.17 -1.92 -18.84
N VAL A 87 -0.32 -0.65 -19.22
CA VAL A 87 -1.18 -0.23 -20.34
C VAL A 87 -0.33 0.03 -21.58
N SER A 88 0.87 0.57 -21.39
CA SER A 88 1.92 0.71 -22.41
C SER A 88 3.30 0.73 -21.74
N ASP A 89 4.37 0.92 -22.52
CA ASP A 89 5.73 1.06 -22.00
C ASP A 89 5.92 2.29 -21.10
N GLN A 90 4.98 3.24 -21.11
CA GLN A 90 5.03 4.47 -20.31
C GLN A 90 3.79 4.70 -19.44
N GLU A 91 2.79 3.81 -19.51
CA GLU A 91 1.55 3.96 -18.76
C GLU A 91 1.24 2.71 -17.94
N THR A 92 0.88 2.91 -16.68
CA THR A 92 0.48 1.84 -15.75
C THR A 92 -0.89 2.13 -15.17
N GLU A 93 -1.75 1.11 -15.15
CA GLU A 93 -3.00 1.13 -14.43
C GLU A 93 -2.80 0.52 -13.03
N VAL A 94 -3.22 1.25 -12.00
CA VAL A 94 -3.16 0.81 -10.60
C VAL A 94 -4.57 0.69 -10.05
N THR A 95 -4.94 -0.53 -9.66
CA THR A 95 -6.15 -0.79 -8.89
C THR A 95 -5.79 -0.86 -7.42
N TYR A 96 -6.30 0.11 -6.65
CA TYR A 96 -6.17 0.16 -5.21
C TYR A 96 -7.46 -0.30 -4.54
N ARG A 97 -7.34 -1.26 -3.64
CA ARG A 97 -8.44 -1.75 -2.82
C ARG A 97 -8.07 -1.61 -1.35
N GLU A 98 -9.03 -1.16 -0.55
CA GLU A 98 -8.91 -1.14 0.90
C GLU A 98 -10.16 -1.75 1.55
N VAL A 99 -9.96 -2.56 2.59
CA VAL A 99 -11.03 -3.06 3.45
C VAL A 99 -10.73 -2.65 4.88
N TYR A 100 -11.65 -1.89 5.48
CA TYR A 100 -11.54 -1.45 6.88
C TYR A 100 -12.48 -2.28 7.74
N ARG A 101 -11.96 -2.89 8.82
CA ARG A 101 -12.77 -3.59 9.81
C ARG A 101 -12.47 -3.05 11.20
N LYS A 102 -13.53 -2.63 11.90
CA LYS A 102 -13.44 -2.25 13.30
C LYS A 102 -13.56 -3.50 14.17
N LYS A 103 -12.70 -3.65 15.18
CA LYS A 103 -12.75 -4.78 16.11
C LYS A 103 -14.12 -4.86 16.78
N GLY A 104 -14.66 -6.09 16.88
CA GLY A 104 -16.00 -6.34 17.41
C GLY A 104 -17.15 -5.98 16.46
N LYS A 105 -16.87 -5.60 15.20
CA LYS A 105 -17.89 -5.42 14.15
C LYS A 105 -17.54 -6.26 12.93
N GLU A 106 -18.32 -7.32 12.71
CA GLU A 106 -18.11 -8.23 11.57
C GLU A 106 -18.60 -7.64 10.23
N LYS A 107 -19.63 -6.79 10.27
CA LYS A 107 -20.23 -6.19 9.07
C LYS A 107 -19.81 -4.74 8.88
N ALA A 108 -19.59 -4.37 7.62
CA ALA A 108 -19.37 -2.99 7.23
C ALA A 108 -20.58 -2.13 7.61
N THR A 109 -20.33 -1.03 8.31
CA THR A 109 -21.33 -0.03 8.69
C THR A 109 -21.20 1.20 7.80
N PHE A 110 -22.19 2.11 7.83
CA PHE A 110 -22.10 3.36 7.09
C PHE A 110 -20.83 4.16 7.45
N ALA A 111 -20.49 4.21 8.74
CA ALA A 111 -19.27 4.87 9.21
C ALA A 111 -17.98 4.25 8.64
N THR A 112 -17.89 2.91 8.58
CA THR A 112 -16.69 2.25 8.01
C THR A 112 -16.59 2.49 6.50
N ARG A 113 -17.72 2.51 5.78
CA ARG A 113 -17.74 2.87 4.35
C ARG A 113 -17.25 4.29 4.09
N LEU A 114 -17.58 5.24 4.97
CA LEU A 114 -17.07 6.62 4.86
C LEU A 114 -15.56 6.69 5.09
N VAL A 115 -15.03 5.90 6.03
CA VAL A 115 -13.58 5.79 6.26
C VAL A 115 -12.88 5.24 5.01
N GLU A 116 -13.36 4.10 4.48
CA GLU A 116 -12.81 3.50 3.26
C GLU A 116 -12.86 4.48 2.07
N LYS A 117 -13.95 5.24 1.92
CA LYS A 117 -14.09 6.24 0.84
C LYS A 117 -13.07 7.37 0.97
N LYS A 118 -12.77 7.82 2.18
CA LYS A 118 -11.74 8.83 2.43
C LYS A 118 -10.35 8.27 2.13
N ALA A 119 -10.07 7.05 2.58
CA ALA A 119 -8.79 6.39 2.35
C ALA A 119 -8.53 6.14 0.85
N VAL A 120 -9.53 5.67 0.10
CA VAL A 120 -9.45 5.52 -1.36
C VAL A 120 -9.12 6.84 -2.05
N LYS A 121 -9.80 7.94 -1.68
CA LYS A 121 -9.47 9.28 -2.22
C LYS A 121 -8.05 9.72 -1.87
N GLN A 122 -7.59 9.40 -0.66
CA GLN A 122 -6.23 9.70 -0.23
C GLN A 122 -5.20 8.89 -1.03
N ALA A 123 -5.46 7.60 -1.25
CA ALA A 123 -4.62 6.73 -2.06
C ALA A 123 -4.51 7.23 -3.50
N GLN A 124 -5.63 7.66 -4.13
CA GLN A 124 -5.61 8.28 -5.45
C GLN A 124 -4.69 9.51 -5.50
N ARG A 125 -4.82 10.40 -4.51
CA ARG A 125 -3.97 11.61 -4.42
C ARG A 125 -2.50 11.25 -4.24
N MET A 126 -2.21 10.27 -3.40
CA MET A 126 -0.84 9.78 -3.17
C MET A 126 -0.25 9.20 -4.45
N LEU A 127 -0.99 8.36 -5.18
CA LEU A 127 -0.54 7.79 -6.46
C LEU A 127 -0.23 8.88 -7.49
N LYS A 128 -1.08 9.92 -7.58
CA LYS A 128 -0.82 11.08 -8.44
C LYS A 128 0.37 11.93 -8.01
N ALA A 129 0.60 12.05 -6.70
CA ALA A 129 1.79 12.73 -6.19
C ALA A 129 3.08 11.93 -6.50
N VAL A 130 3.03 10.59 -6.41
CA VAL A 130 4.14 9.71 -6.79
C VAL A 130 4.44 9.81 -8.28
N GLU A 131 3.42 9.76 -9.14
CA GLU A 131 3.55 9.99 -10.59
C GLU A 131 4.27 11.32 -10.86
N LYS A 132 3.78 12.41 -10.29
CA LYS A 132 4.39 13.73 -10.44
C LYS A 132 5.86 13.75 -9.97
N ALA A 133 6.16 13.17 -8.80
CA ALA A 133 7.51 13.13 -8.27
C ALA A 133 8.46 12.28 -9.13
N ILE A 134 7.97 11.19 -9.74
CA ILE A 134 8.78 10.40 -10.68
C ILE A 134 9.08 11.24 -11.93
N MET A 135 8.09 11.92 -12.50
CA MET A 135 8.25 12.76 -13.69
C MET A 135 9.16 13.97 -13.46
N GLU A 136 9.17 14.56 -12.26
CA GLU A 136 10.04 15.69 -11.91
C GLU A 136 11.51 15.29 -11.65
N ASN A 137 11.78 14.01 -11.36
CA ASN A 137 13.12 13.48 -11.12
C ASN A 137 13.71 12.72 -12.33
N GLN A 138 13.07 12.83 -13.50
CA GLN A 138 13.56 12.35 -14.80
C GLN A 138 14.24 13.49 -15.55
#